data_AF-A0A3D9MXA3-F1
#
_entry.id   AF-A0A3D9MXA3-F1
#
_cell.length_a   1.000
_cell.length_b   1.000
_cell.length_c   1.000
_cell.angle_alpha   90.00
_cell.angle_beta   90.00
_cell.angle_gamma   90.00
#
_symmetry.space_group_name_H-M   'P 1'
#
loop_
_entity.id
_entity.type
_entity.pdbx_description
1 polymer ?
#
loop_
_entity_poly.entity_id
_entity_poly.type
_entity_poly.pdbx_seq_one_letter_code
_entity_poly.pdbx_strand_id
1 'polypeptide(L)' 'MFSTGQLIFGILFFIAFVIVIAFQYRKDLQLHKKHYKGTIWVLIAFIGFIGMIASIKYIFM' A
#
# COMPACT_ATOMS: atom_id res chain seq x y z
N MET A 1 -6.89 -30.21 21.54
CA MET A 1 -7.40 -30.81 20.27
C MET A 1 -8.60 -29.96 19.87
N PHE A 2 -8.59 -29.38 18.68
CA PHE A 2 -9.73 -28.56 18.25
C PHE A 2 -10.93 -29.46 17.96
N SER A 3 -12.10 -29.10 18.47
CA SER A 3 -13.34 -29.80 18.12
C SER A 3 -13.74 -29.48 16.68
N THR A 4 -14.53 -30.36 16.07
CA THR A 4 -15.08 -30.13 14.72
C THR A 4 -15.82 -28.79 14.63
N GLY A 5 -16.57 -28.43 15.68
CA GLY A 5 -17.27 -27.14 15.76
C GLY A 5 -16.33 -25.93 15.82
N GLN A 6 -15.20 -26.05 16.53
CA GLN A 6 -14.18 -24.99 16.59
C GLN A 6 -13.50 -24.77 15.23
N LEU A 7 -13.21 -25.86 14.50
CA LEU A 7 -12.64 -25.76 13.14
C LEU A 7 -13.62 -25.11 12.16
N ILE A 8 -14.89 -25.51 12.19
CA ILE A 8 -15.94 -24.94 11.32
C ILE A 8 -16.10 -23.45 11.62
N PHE A 9 -16.21 -23.08 12.89
CA PHE A 9 -16.32 -21.67 13.29
C PHE A 9 -15.11 -20.86 12.86
N GLY A 10 -13.89 -21.38 13.07
CA GLY A 10 -12.65 -20.69 12.71
C GLY A 10 -12.54 -20.41 11.22
N ILE A 11 -12.91 -21.39 10.38
CA ILE A 11 -12.91 -21.24 8.92
C ILE A 11 -13.96 -20.21 8.47
N LEU A 12 -15.19 -20.31 8.99
CA LEU A 12 -16.26 -19.35 8.65
C LEU A 12 -15.91 -17.92 9.08
N PHE A 13 -15.38 -17.77 10.29
CA PHE A 13 -14.91 -16.48 10.80
C PHE A 13 -13.79 -15.92 9.92
N PHE A 14 -12.80 -16.74 9.58
CA PHE A 14 -11.69 -16.32 8.74
C PHE A 14 -12.15 -15.85 7.35
N ILE A 15 -13.05 -16.60 6.71
CA ILE A 15 -13.60 -16.21 5.40
C ILE A 15 -14.35 -14.88 5.50
N ALA A 16 -15.25 -14.75 6.47
CA ALA A 16 -16.00 -13.50 6.68
C ALA A 16 -15.05 -12.32 6.96
N PHE A 17 -14.04 -12.52 7.79
CA PHE A 17 -13.03 -11.52 8.12
C PHE A 17 -12.25 -11.08 6.88
N VAL A 18 -11.76 -12.02 6.07
CA VAL A 18 -11.03 -11.73 4.83
C VAL A 18 -11.90 -10.93 3.86
N ILE A 19 -13.17 -11.30 3.70
CA ILE A 19 -14.10 -10.58 2.82
C ILE A 19 -14.30 -9.13 3.28
N VAL A 20 -14.53 -8.91 4.58
CA VAL A 20 -14.73 -7.57 5.15
C VAL A 20 -13.48 -6.72 4.95
N ILE A 21 -12.30 -7.23 5.29
CA ILE A 21 -11.03 -6.52 5.12
C ILE A 21 -10.76 -6.21 3.65
N ALA A 22 -10.95 -7.17 2.75
CA ALA A 22 -10.75 -6.97 1.31
C ALA A 22 -11.68 -5.89 0.75
N PHE A 23 -12.95 -5.88 1.17
CA PHE A 23 -13.90 -4.84 0.78
C PHE A 23 -13.48 -3.46 1.30
N GLN A 24 -12.98 -3.39 2.53
CA GLN A 24 -12.53 -2.14 3.14
C GLN A 24 -11.30 -1.56 2.43
N TYR A 25 -10.29 -2.41 2.14
CA TYR A 25 -9.11 -2.02 1.36
C TYR A 25 -9.49 -1.53 -0.04
N ARG A 26 -10.48 -2.15 -0.71
CA ARG A 26 -10.94 -1.68 -2.03
C ARG A 26 -11.51 -0.27 -1.98
N LYS A 27 -12.23 0.09 -0.92
CA LYS A 27 -12.74 1.46 -0.73
C LYS A 27 -11.60 2.44 -0.46
N ASP A 28 -10.64 2.04 0.35
CA ASP A 28 -9.49 2.87 0.68
C ASP A 28 -8.59 3.13 -0.53
N LEU A 29 -8.49 2.17 -1.47
CA LEU A 29 -7.78 2.40 -2.74
C LEU A 29 -8.35 3.56 -3.56
N GLN A 30 -9.67 3.79 -3.51
CA GLN A 30 -10.29 4.93 -4.18
C GLN A 30 -9.99 6.25 -3.45
N LEU A 31 -9.96 6.23 -2.12
CA LEU A 31 -9.55 7.36 -1.28
C LEU A 31 -8.07 7.71 -1.47
N HIS A 32 -7.17 6.72 -1.53
CA HIS A 32 -5.75 6.94 -1.81
C HIS A 32 -5.54 7.63 -3.15
N LYS A 33 -6.26 7.20 -4.20
CA LYS A 33 -6.22 7.87 -5.50
C LYS A 33 -6.77 9.30 -5.46
N LYS A 34 -7.70 9.61 -4.54
CA LYS A 34 -8.28 10.96 -4.38
C LYS A 34 -7.36 11.89 -3.59
N HIS A 35 -6.72 11.41 -2.53
CA HIS A 35 -5.93 12.25 -1.61
C HIS A 35 -4.45 12.33 -1.95
N TYR A 36 -3.89 11.29 -2.59
CA TYR A 36 -2.48 11.25 -3.01
C TYR A 36 -2.31 11.46 -4.52
N LYS A 37 -3.34 12.00 -5.20
CA LYS A 37 -3.24 12.36 -6.62
C LYS A 37 -2.17 13.44 -6.76
N GLY A 38 -1.08 13.11 -7.43
CA GLY A 38 0.03 14.04 -7.65
C GLY A 38 1.24 13.87 -6.73
N THR A 39 1.15 13.04 -5.67
CA THR A 39 2.31 12.71 -4.82
C THR A 39 3.45 12.08 -5.62
N ILE A 40 3.14 11.36 -6.70
CA ILE A 40 4.16 10.79 -7.59
C ILE A 40 5.00 11.85 -8.30
N TRP A 41 4.44 13.02 -8.61
CA TRP A 41 5.19 14.14 -9.19
C TRP A 41 6.15 14.75 -8.18
N VAL A 42 5.74 14.85 -6.91
CA VAL A 42 6.61 15.28 -5.81
C VAL A 42 7.77 14.31 -5.64
N LEU A 43 7.50 13.00 -5.69
CA LEU A 43 8.54 11.97 -5.60
C LEU A 43 9.53 12.05 -6.78
N ILE A 44 9.03 12.22 -8.01
CA ILE A 44 9.87 12.37 -9.21
C ILE A 44 10.74 13.63 -9.09
N ALA A 45 10.18 14.75 -8.66
CA ALA A 45 10.93 15.99 -8.45
C ALA A 45 12.02 15.81 -7.38
N PHE A 46 11.72 15.11 -6.28
CA PHE A 46 12.67 14.85 -5.22
C PHE A 46 13.83 13.93 -5.67
N ILE A 47 13.51 12.83 -6.36
CA ILE A 47 14.53 11.93 -6.92
C ILE A 47 15.36 12.66 -7.98
N GLY A 48 14.71 13.45 -8.84
CA GLY A 48 15.38 14.28 -9.84
C GLY A 48 16.34 15.30 -9.21
N PHE A 49 15.94 15.92 -8.10
CA PHE A 49 16.78 16.85 -7.34
C PHE A 49 18.02 16.15 -6.75
N ILE A 50 17.84 14.97 -6.15
CA ILE A 50 18.97 14.17 -5.65
C ILE A 50 19.89 13.76 -6.80
N GLY A 51 19.32 13.32 -7.92
CA GLY A 51 20.06 12.95 -9.13
C GLY A 51 20.88 14.12 -9.68
N MET A 52 20.29 15.31 -9.74
CA MET A 52 20.98 16.53 -10.16
C MET A 52 22.19 16.84 -9.26
N ILE A 53 22.02 16.78 -7.94
CA ILE A 53 23.14 16.99 -7.00
C ILE A 53 24.24 15.96 -7.22
N ALA A 54 23.86 14.68 -7.38
CA ALA A 54 24.83 13.62 -7.65
C ALA A 54 25.57 13.87 -8.98
N SER A 55 24.87 14.24 -10.05
CA SER A 55 25.48 14.58 -11.34
C SER A 55 26.48 15.72 -11.21
N ILE A 56 26.16 16.78 -10.48
CA ILE A 56 27.11 17.88 -10.22
C ILE A 56 28.39 17.35 -9.56
N LYS A 57 28.24 16.53 -8.52
CA LYS A 57 29.39 16.00 -7.75
C LYS A 57 30.26 15.02 -8.54
N TYR A 58 29.71 14.21 -9.43
CA TYR A 58 30.45 13.12 -10.08
C TYR A 58 30.83 13.42 -11.54
N ILE A 59 30.19 14.40 -12.18
CA ILE A 59 30.46 14.76 -13.59
C ILE A 59 31.23 16.09 -13.67
N PHE A 60 30.93 17.05 -12.79
CA PHE A 60 31.44 18.43 -12.91
C PHE A 60 32.46 18.82 -11.84
N MET A 61 32.57 18.06 -10.76
CA MET A 61 33.52 18.26 -9.66
C MET A 61 34.40 17.01 -9.50
#